data_AF-A0A7S3BHQ6-F1
#
_entry.id   AF-A0A7S3BHQ6-F1
#
_cell.length_a   1.000
_cell.length_b   1.000
_cell.length_c   1.000
_cell.angle_alpha   90.00
_cell.angle_beta   90.00
_cell.angle_gamma   90.00
#
_symmetry.space_group_name_H-M   'P 1'
#
loop_
_entity.id
_entity.type
_entity.pdbx_description
1 polymer ?
#
loop_
_entity_poly.entity_id
_entity_poly.type
_entity_poly.pdbx_seq_one_letter_code
_entity_poly.pdbx_strand_id
1 'polypeptide(L)'
;GRDFAGVYPFSPRWEVGSATAHEGAPTVVLALPKPGASSDYAGAVRALERRGFKVIVASVARGDWVRVFAAGLPNRDFWRAAAEPEVAYGWYLRRLEAALANAHRVSGRG
;
A
#
# COMPACT_ATOMS: atom_id res chain seq x y z
N GLY A 1 -4.58 20.10 6.72
CA GLY A 1 -3.71 19.40 5.75
C GLY A 1 -2.28 19.61 6.17
N ARG A 2 -1.53 18.53 6.43
CA ARG A 2 -0.07 18.63 6.58
C ARG A 2 0.56 18.06 5.33
N ASP A 3 1.24 18.93 4.60
CA ASP A 3 2.10 18.58 3.48
C ASP A 3 3.39 17.96 4.04
N PHE A 4 3.72 16.76 3.55
CA PHE A 4 4.90 15.99 3.95
C PHE A 4 5.88 15.82 2.77
N ALA A 5 5.76 16.65 1.72
CA ALA A 5 6.63 16.62 0.55
C ALA A 5 8.12 16.82 0.87
N GLY A 6 8.48 17.30 2.06
CA GLY A 6 9.86 17.57 2.46
C GLY A 6 10.58 16.50 3.31
N VAL A 7 9.95 15.39 3.69
CA VAL A 7 10.51 14.50 4.75
C VAL A 7 11.32 13.30 4.20
N TYR A 8 11.44 13.12 2.87
CA TYR A 8 12.03 11.89 2.32
C TYR A 8 13.12 12.15 1.28
N PRO A 9 14.33 11.58 1.42
CA PRO A 9 15.45 11.74 0.48
C PRO A 9 15.29 10.94 -0.82
N PHE A 10 14.12 10.36 -1.06
CA PHE A 10 13.75 9.71 -2.31
C PHE A 10 12.41 10.29 -2.74
N SER A 11 12.37 11.16 -3.75
CA SER A 11 11.17 11.38 -4.53
C SER A 11 11.00 10.14 -5.40
N PRO A 12 10.05 9.23 -5.11
CA PRO A 12 9.91 8.06 -5.94
C PRO A 12 9.10 8.54 -7.16
N ARG A 13 9.83 8.94 -8.21
CA ARG A 13 9.29 9.17 -9.55
C ARG A 13 8.86 7.80 -10.07
N TRP A 14 7.62 7.39 -9.86
CA TRP A 14 7.08 6.18 -10.47
C TRP A 14 5.71 6.42 -11.09
N GLU A 15 5.60 5.92 -12.31
CA GLU A 15 4.41 5.92 -13.13
C GLU A 15 3.35 5.05 -12.45
N VAL A 16 2.16 5.62 -12.27
CA VAL A 16 0.96 4.83 -12.01
C VAL A 16 0.81 3.91 -13.22
N GLY A 17 1.06 2.61 -13.03
CA GLY A 17 0.89 1.61 -14.09
C GLY A 17 -0.48 1.80 -14.74
N SER A 18 -0.50 2.01 -16.04
CA SER A 18 -1.71 2.30 -16.80
C SER A 18 -2.62 1.08 -16.76
N ALA A 19 -3.71 1.16 -15.99
CA ALA A 19 -4.73 0.15 -15.96
C ALA A 19 -5.56 0.26 -17.25
N THR A 20 -5.36 -0.65 -18.19
CA THR A 20 -6.32 -0.85 -19.29
C THR A 20 -7.56 -1.49 -18.70
N ALA A 21 -8.63 -0.72 -18.48
CA ALA A 21 -9.87 -1.26 -17.94
C ALA A 21 -11.08 -0.82 -18.74
N HIS A 22 -12.03 -1.75 -18.88
CA HIS A 22 -13.40 -1.44 -19.21
C HIS A 22 -14.03 -0.52 -18.15
N GLU A 23 -14.83 0.44 -18.62
CA GLU A 23 -15.63 1.34 -17.81
C GLU A 23 -16.59 0.52 -16.92
N GLY A 24 -16.64 0.80 -15.61
CA GLY A 24 -17.52 0.10 -14.65
C GLY A 24 -16.94 -1.16 -13.95
N ALA A 25 -15.70 -1.56 -14.23
CA ALA A 25 -15.08 -2.73 -13.58
C ALA A 25 -14.92 -2.58 -12.05
N PRO A 26 -15.23 -3.62 -11.23
CA PRO A 26 -14.98 -3.60 -9.79
C PRO A 26 -13.48 -3.42 -9.49
N THR A 27 -13.16 -2.51 -8.58
CA THR A 27 -11.78 -2.17 -8.19
C THR A 27 -11.38 -2.91 -6.91
N VAL A 28 -10.21 -3.53 -6.92
CA VAL A 28 -9.64 -4.30 -5.81
C VAL A 28 -8.31 -3.68 -5.40
N VAL A 29 -8.11 -3.48 -4.09
CA VAL A 29 -6.81 -3.08 -3.53
C VAL A 29 -6.12 -4.30 -2.92
N LEU A 30 -4.90 -4.61 -3.35
CA LEU A 30 -4.05 -5.65 -2.80
C LEU A 30 -2.98 -5.06 -1.88
N ALA A 31 -2.87 -5.59 -0.66
CA ALA A 31 -1.83 -5.20 0.28
C ALA A 31 -1.45 -6.34 1.22
N LEU A 32 -0.14 -6.58 1.42
CA LEU A 32 0.35 -7.63 2.32
C LEU A 32 0.49 -7.08 3.74
N PRO A 33 -0.04 -7.81 4.74
CA PRO A 33 0.32 -7.58 6.14
C PRO A 33 1.66 -8.27 6.54
N LYS A 34 2.45 -8.78 5.58
CA LYS A 34 3.70 -9.54 5.83
C LYS A 34 4.89 -8.97 5.08
N PRO A 35 6.13 -9.16 5.60
CA PRO A 35 7.37 -8.78 4.91
C PRO A 35 7.38 -9.28 3.46
N GLY A 36 7.31 -8.34 2.53
CA GLY A 36 7.08 -8.62 1.12
C GLY A 36 7.07 -7.33 0.31
N ALA A 37 7.13 -7.47 -1.00
CA ALA A 37 7.08 -6.35 -1.93
C ALA A 37 5.83 -6.44 -2.80
N SER A 38 5.38 -5.30 -3.34
CA SER A 38 4.29 -5.23 -4.32
C SER A 38 4.49 -6.17 -5.52
N SER A 39 5.75 -6.42 -5.92
CA SER A 39 6.12 -7.36 -6.99
C SER A 39 5.69 -8.80 -6.72
N ASP A 40 5.58 -9.20 -5.45
CA ASP A 40 5.22 -10.57 -5.05
C ASP A 40 3.77 -10.90 -5.48
N TYR A 41 2.97 -9.90 -5.85
CA TYR A 41 1.59 -10.06 -6.33
C TYR A 41 1.42 -10.11 -7.84
N ALA A 42 2.48 -10.06 -8.64
CA ALA A 42 2.34 -10.01 -10.10
C ALA A 42 1.45 -11.13 -10.67
N GLY A 43 1.51 -12.34 -10.09
CA GLY A 43 0.62 -13.44 -10.46
C GLY A 43 -0.85 -13.21 -10.08
N ALA A 44 -1.11 -12.67 -8.89
CA ALA A 44 -2.45 -12.37 -8.40
C ALA A 44 -3.10 -11.21 -9.19
N VAL A 45 -2.34 -10.16 -9.47
CA VAL A 45 -2.75 -9.02 -10.32
C VAL A 45 -3.22 -9.55 -11.68
N ARG A 46 -2.36 -10.29 -12.39
CA ARG A 46 -2.72 -10.86 -13.70
C ARG A 46 -3.97 -11.75 -13.62
N ALA A 47 -4.13 -12.51 -12.54
CA ALA A 47 -5.28 -13.42 -12.39
C ALA A 47 -6.59 -12.68 -12.11
N LEU A 48 -6.56 -11.53 -11.45
CA LEU A 48 -7.73 -10.69 -11.18
C LEU A 48 -8.08 -9.82 -12.39
N GLU A 49 -7.08 -9.27 -13.08
CA GLU A 49 -7.28 -8.53 -14.33
C GLU A 49 -7.93 -9.40 -15.41
N ARG A 50 -7.50 -10.68 -15.54
CA ARG A 50 -8.16 -11.65 -16.45
C ARG A 50 -9.63 -11.92 -16.11
N ARG A 51 -10.05 -11.69 -14.86
CA ARG A 51 -11.44 -11.83 -14.41
C ARG A 51 -12.22 -10.51 -14.51
N GLY A 52 -11.64 -9.47 -15.10
CA GLY A 52 -12.29 -8.18 -15.30
C GLY A 52 -12.21 -7.23 -14.11
N PHE A 53 -11.35 -7.50 -13.12
CA PHE A 53 -11.14 -6.57 -12.01
C PHE A 53 -10.08 -5.52 -12.36
N LYS A 54 -10.31 -4.28 -11.90
CA LYS A 54 -9.26 -3.26 -11.79
C LYS A 54 -8.46 -3.53 -10.52
N VAL A 55 -7.15 -3.75 -10.63
CA VAL A 55 -6.32 -4.09 -9.47
C VAL A 55 -5.36 -2.95 -9.17
N ILE A 56 -5.35 -2.51 -7.91
CA ILE A 56 -4.38 -1.55 -7.40
C ILE A 56 -3.59 -2.24 -6.30
N VAL A 57 -2.26 -2.22 -6.40
CA VAL A 57 -1.39 -2.80 -5.37
C VAL A 57 -0.83 -1.66 -4.52
N ALA A 58 -0.95 -1.78 -3.20
CA ALA A 58 -0.31 -0.84 -2.29
C ALA A 58 1.21 -0.92 -2.49
N SER A 59 1.83 0.23 -2.76
CA SER A 59 3.27 0.31 -3.03
C SER A 59 4.06 0.16 -1.73
N VAL A 60 4.47 -1.09 -1.48
CA VAL A 60 5.31 -1.47 -0.34
C VAL A 60 6.54 -2.18 -0.88
N ALA A 61 7.73 -1.71 -0.50
CA ALA A 61 8.97 -2.43 -0.76
C ALA A 61 9.28 -3.40 0.38
N ARG A 62 9.97 -4.50 0.09
CA ARG A 62 10.41 -5.44 1.14
C ARG A 62 11.26 -4.74 2.21
N GLY A 63 12.09 -3.77 1.79
CA GLY A 63 12.90 -2.95 2.71
C GLY A 63 12.08 -2.00 3.60
N ASP A 64 10.86 -1.62 3.22
CA ASP A 64 10.01 -0.77 4.08
C ASP A 64 9.66 -1.46 5.40
N TRP A 65 9.66 -2.80 5.43
CA TRP A 65 9.38 -3.58 6.64
C TRP A 65 10.43 -3.41 7.74
N VAL A 66 11.63 -2.92 7.42
CA VAL A 66 12.63 -2.53 8.43
C VAL A 66 12.07 -1.47 9.38
N ARG A 67 11.10 -0.64 8.91
CA ARG A 67 10.43 0.37 9.74
C ARG A 67 9.59 -0.25 10.86
N VAL A 68 8.99 -1.42 10.62
CA VAL A 68 8.23 -2.16 11.65
C VAL A 68 9.18 -2.62 12.75
N PHE A 69 10.34 -3.15 12.38
CA PHE A 69 11.37 -3.54 13.36
C PHE A 69 11.94 -2.33 14.09
N ALA A 70 12.25 -1.24 13.39
CA ALA A 70 12.81 -0.04 14.01
C ALA A 70 11.86 0.60 15.05
N ALA A 71 10.55 0.64 14.76
CA ALA A 71 9.57 1.24 15.66
C ALA A 71 9.01 0.27 16.71
N GLY A 72 8.88 -1.01 16.37
CA GLY A 72 8.31 -2.03 17.25
C GLY A 72 9.31 -2.68 18.21
N LEU A 73 10.55 -2.91 17.79
CA LEU A 73 11.57 -3.57 18.60
C LEU A 73 11.82 -2.91 19.97
N PRO A 74 11.93 -1.57 20.10
CA PRO A 74 12.12 -0.92 21.39
C PRO A 74 10.83 -0.80 22.22
N ASN A 75 9.65 -1.13 21.66
CA ASN A 75 8.36 -0.93 22.31
C ASN A 75 7.87 -2.22 22.97
N ARG A 76 7.78 -2.25 24.30
CA ARG A 76 7.30 -3.42 25.06
C ARG A 76 5.83 -3.75 24.77
N ASP A 77 5.01 -2.75 24.51
CA ASP A 77 3.59 -2.93 24.21
C ASP A 77 3.39 -3.48 22.80
N PHE A 78 4.31 -3.20 21.87
CA PHE A 78 4.32 -3.84 20.55
C PHE A 78 4.49 -5.36 20.69
N TRP A 79 5.44 -5.81 21.53
CA TRP A 79 5.64 -7.23 21.81
C TRP A 79 4.49 -7.88 22.61
N ARG A 80 3.73 -7.08 23.38
CA ARG A 80 2.56 -7.53 24.13
C ARG A 80 1.25 -7.46 23.33
N ALA A 81 1.31 -7.05 22.06
CA ALA A 81 0.14 -6.78 21.22
C ALA A 81 -0.84 -5.75 21.83
N ALA A 82 -0.32 -4.80 22.59
CA ALA A 82 -1.05 -3.71 23.24
C ALA A 82 -0.69 -2.32 22.68
N ALA A 83 0.27 -2.24 21.75
CA ALA A 83 0.60 -0.99 21.08
C ALA A 83 -0.44 -0.65 20.00
N GLU A 84 -0.72 0.65 19.87
CA GLU A 84 -1.52 1.18 18.77
C GLU A 84 -0.89 0.80 17.41
N PRO A 85 -1.70 0.40 16.41
CA PRO A 85 -1.22 0.00 15.09
C PRO A 85 -0.29 1.04 14.44
N GLU A 86 -0.53 2.33 14.70
CA GLU A 86 0.22 3.46 14.17
C GLU A 86 1.69 3.45 14.57
N VAL A 87 2.02 2.86 15.73
CA VAL A 87 3.39 2.82 16.27
C VAL A 87 4.34 2.13 15.30
N ALA A 88 4.01 0.92 14.86
CA ALA A 88 4.88 0.12 13.99
C ALA A 88 4.40 0.08 12.53
N TYR A 89 3.09 0.21 12.30
CA TYR A 89 2.46 0.05 11.00
C TYR A 89 1.92 1.36 10.42
N GLY A 90 2.04 2.51 11.10
CA GLY A 90 1.50 3.78 10.60
C GLY A 90 2.01 4.18 9.22
N TRP A 91 3.25 3.81 8.87
CA TRP A 91 3.78 4.00 7.51
C TRP A 91 3.03 3.14 6.47
N TYR A 92 2.66 1.92 6.82
CA TYR A 92 1.96 0.97 5.96
C TYR A 92 0.49 1.38 5.78
N LEU A 93 -0.15 1.82 6.87
CA LEU A 93 -1.52 2.36 6.83
C LEU A 93 -1.61 3.56 5.88
N ARG A 94 -0.63 4.48 5.89
CA ARG A 94 -0.59 5.59 4.92
C ARG A 94 -0.42 5.12 3.46
N ARG A 95 0.31 4.02 3.22
CA ARG A 95 0.43 3.43 1.86
C ARG A 95 -0.89 2.82 1.40
N LEU A 96 -1.64 2.22 2.33
CA LEU A 96 -2.99 1.71 2.08
C LEU A 96 -3.97 2.84 1.76
N GLU A 97 -3.98 3.89 2.57
CA GLU A 97 -4.82 5.08 2.33
C GLU A 97 -4.58 5.68 0.95
N ALA A 98 -3.31 5.83 0.55
CA ALA A 98 -2.96 6.32 -0.78
C ALA A 98 -3.46 5.38 -1.90
N ALA A 99 -3.36 4.06 -1.71
CA ALA A 99 -3.86 3.08 -2.67
C ALA A 99 -5.39 3.12 -2.79
N LEU A 100 -6.10 3.29 -1.67
CA LEU A 100 -7.56 3.44 -1.63
C LEU A 100 -8.00 4.75 -2.30
N ALA A 101 -7.35 5.87 -2.00
CA ALA A 101 -7.62 7.14 -2.66
C ALA A 101 -7.46 7.03 -4.19
N ASN A 102 -6.41 6.32 -4.65
CA ASN A 102 -6.23 6.05 -6.07
C ASN A 102 -7.34 5.14 -6.64
N ALA A 103 -7.79 4.13 -5.89
CA ALA A 103 -8.91 3.27 -6.26
C ALA A 103 -10.22 4.06 -6.46
N HIS A 104 -10.52 4.97 -5.54
CA HIS A 104 -11.69 5.83 -5.63
C HIS A 104 -11.65 6.70 -6.89
N ARG A 105 -10.53 7.38 -7.14
CA ARG A 105 -10.32 8.18 -8.36
C ARG A 105 -10.47 7.37 -9.64
N VAL A 106 -9.94 6.16 -9.68
CA VAL A 106 -9.93 5.30 -10.88
C VAL A 106 -11.26 4.56 -11.10
N SER A 107 -12.08 4.42 -10.06
CA SER A 107 -13.41 3.81 -10.12
C SER A 107 -14.54 4.81 -10.42
N GLY A 108 -14.27 6.12 -10.45
CA GLY A 108 -15.28 7.16 -10.71
C GLY A 108 -16.21 7.44 -9.51
N ARG A 109 -15.91 6.90 -8.32
CA ARG A 109 -16.53 7.28 -7.05
C ARG A 109 -15.69 8.38 -6.40
N GLY A 110 -15.86 9.61 -6.89
CA GLY A 110 -15.36 10.84 -6.27
C GLY A 110 -16.46 11.55 -5.50
#